data_AF-R5LLG4-F1
#
_entry.id   AF-R5LLG4-F1
#
_cell.length_a   1.000
_cell.length_b   1.000
_cell.length_c   1.000
_cell.angle_alpha   90.00
_cell.angle_beta   90.00
_cell.angle_gamma   90.00
#
_symmetry.space_group_name_H-M   'P 1'
#
loop_
_entity.id
_entity.type
_entity.pdbx_description
1 polymer ?
#
loop_
_entity_poly.entity_id
_entity_poly.type
_entity_poly.pdbx_seq_one_letter_code
_entity_poly.pdbx_strand_id
1 'polypeptide(L)'
;MIMEKNTTQKQTKLTEYGKGSVGIIFLLLVISGFCFYTYYEYILHQNEITRLKDECTPVSTTSGEKKLDLNSTIVQDLYSKVVTNIKEDTANPTFNDSIKMYLAYRQLSHDKIYNSNCNQFNDTAMPLFTCLDTEEITPTAFKEESLKIEYKKLFGEQANFQNANIQLGRTCLGGYQYIASRGEYVSGYCAQAPTTSYYVEKELEKAISKESTIYLYEKVKYLGSEGQKLPEELLSGTYKYTFKLDTNYNYVLLSKELEQ
;
A
#
# COMPACT_ATOMS: atom_id res chain seq x y z
N MET A 1 81.10 41.25 -10.31
CA MET A 1 80.01 42.04 -10.93
C MET A 1 79.36 41.12 -11.96
N ILE A 2 78.43 40.27 -11.50
CA ILE A 2 76.97 40.40 -11.62
C ILE A 2 76.51 40.32 -13.09
N MET A 3 75.74 39.24 -13.35
CA MET A 3 74.59 39.01 -14.24
C MET A 3 74.17 40.17 -15.18
N GLU A 4 73.57 39.97 -16.36
CA GLU A 4 72.35 39.18 -16.59
C GLU A 4 72.03 39.16 -18.10
N LYS A 5 71.34 38.10 -18.56
CA LYS A 5 70.63 38.04 -19.86
C LYS A 5 69.47 39.04 -19.85
N ASN A 6 69.05 39.53 -21.02
CA ASN A 6 67.66 39.26 -21.45
C ASN A 6 67.34 39.63 -22.90
N THR A 7 66.71 38.66 -23.53
CA THR A 7 65.95 38.65 -24.78
C THR A 7 64.87 39.73 -24.79
N THR A 8 64.53 40.26 -25.97
CA THR A 8 63.15 40.46 -26.51
C THR A 8 63.14 41.66 -27.46
N GLN A 9 62.70 41.45 -28.71
CA GLN A 9 61.62 42.22 -29.37
C GLN A 9 61.57 41.92 -30.87
N LYS A 10 60.49 41.27 -31.30
CA LYS A 10 59.90 41.53 -32.62
C LYS A 10 58.38 41.39 -32.51
N GLN A 11 57.74 42.49 -32.12
CA GLN A 11 56.36 42.75 -32.48
C GLN A 11 56.34 43.25 -33.93
N THR A 12 55.52 42.66 -34.79
CA THR A 12 54.39 43.35 -35.45
C THR A 12 53.73 42.44 -36.47
N LYS A 13 52.44 42.15 -36.26
CA LYS A 13 51.34 42.55 -37.16
C LYS A 13 50.03 41.99 -36.61
N LEU A 14 49.36 42.81 -35.82
CA LEU A 14 47.93 42.69 -35.53
C LEU A 14 47.22 43.58 -36.54
N THR A 15 46.58 42.97 -37.52
CA THR A 15 45.66 43.64 -38.45
C THR A 15 44.24 43.24 -38.06
N GLU A 16 43.48 44.28 -37.68
CA GLU A 16 42.02 44.42 -37.68
C GLU A 16 41.17 43.17 -37.97
N TYR A 17 40.61 42.58 -36.91
CA TYR A 17 39.33 41.88 -36.99
C TYR A 17 38.34 42.58 -36.07
N GLY A 18 37.17 42.91 -36.62
CA GLY A 18 36.25 43.94 -36.12
C GLY A 18 35.75 43.76 -34.68
N LYS A 19 35.52 44.90 -34.03
CA LYS A 19 34.94 45.09 -32.69
C LYS A 19 33.57 44.38 -32.44
N GLY A 20 33.01 43.67 -33.42
CA GLY A 20 31.79 42.85 -33.26
C GLY A 20 32.04 41.39 -32.87
N SER A 21 33.23 40.82 -33.09
CA SER A 21 33.47 39.38 -32.89
C SER A 21 33.75 39.01 -31.42
N VAL A 22 34.40 39.89 -30.65
CA VAL A 22 34.75 39.63 -29.25
C VAL A 22 33.50 39.53 -28.36
N GLY A 23 32.50 40.39 -28.61
CA GLY A 23 31.22 40.34 -27.89
C GLY A 23 30.43 39.05 -28.16
N ILE A 24 30.44 38.57 -29.41
CA ILE A 24 29.77 37.32 -29.82
C ILE A 24 30.47 36.11 -29.18
N ILE A 25 31.81 36.09 -29.16
CA ILE A 25 32.58 35.01 -28.52
C ILE A 25 32.32 34.99 -27.01
N PHE A 26 32.26 36.15 -26.36
CA PHE A 26 31.94 36.23 -24.93
C PHE A 26 30.51 35.75 -24.62
N LEU A 27 29.53 36.12 -25.45
CA LEU A 27 28.15 35.66 -25.32
C LEU A 27 28.02 34.14 -25.47
N LEU A 28 28.72 33.55 -26.46
CA LEU A 28 28.74 32.10 -26.66
C LEU A 28 29.39 31.36 -25.48
N LEU A 29 30.44 31.92 -24.88
CA LEU A 29 31.07 31.35 -23.68
C LEU A 29 30.11 31.36 -22.48
N VAL A 30 29.38 32.47 -22.27
CA VAL A 30 28.38 32.57 -21.19
C VAL A 30 27.24 31.56 -21.40
N ILE A 31 26.72 31.43 -22.63
CA ILE A 31 25.68 30.44 -22.94
C ILE A 31 26.21 29.02 -22.72
N SER A 32 27.42 28.71 -23.18
CA SER A 32 28.01 27.38 -22.99
C SER A 32 28.23 27.06 -21.50
N GLY A 33 28.66 28.04 -20.71
CA GLY A 33 28.84 27.90 -19.27
C GLY A 33 27.51 27.68 -18.54
N PHE A 34 26.46 28.38 -18.96
CA PHE A 34 25.12 28.19 -18.42
C PHE A 34 24.53 26.82 -18.78
N CYS A 35 24.71 26.37 -20.03
CA CYS A 35 24.32 25.02 -20.45
C CYS A 35 25.08 23.93 -19.69
N PHE A 36 26.37 24.11 -19.44
CA PHE A 36 27.18 23.17 -18.67
C PHE A 36 26.75 23.14 -17.19
N TYR A 37 26.53 24.31 -16.59
CA TYR A 37 26.07 24.43 -15.21
C TYR A 37 24.69 23.75 -15.00
N THR A 38 23.73 24.03 -15.87
CA THR A 38 22.39 23.43 -15.79
C THR A 38 22.41 21.92 -16.02
N TYR A 39 23.27 21.42 -16.91
CA TYR A 39 23.48 19.98 -17.09
C TYR A 39 24.14 19.31 -15.88
N TYR A 40 25.14 19.97 -15.28
CA TYR A 40 25.81 19.48 -14.08
C TYR A 40 24.86 19.38 -12.88
N GLU A 41 24.09 20.44 -12.61
CA GLU A 41 23.03 20.46 -11.59
C GLU A 41 21.98 19.38 -11.84
N TYR A 42 21.57 19.19 -13.10
CA TYR A 42 20.64 18.13 -13.47
C TYR A 42 21.19 16.73 -13.13
N ILE A 43 22.45 16.44 -13.49
CA ILE A 43 23.10 15.16 -13.15
C ILE A 43 23.21 14.98 -11.64
N LEU A 44 23.59 16.03 -10.91
CA LEU A 44 23.76 15.98 -9.46
C LEU A 44 22.43 15.71 -8.75
N HIS A 45 21.36 16.37 -9.19
CA HIS A 45 20.00 16.08 -8.74
C HIS A 45 19.53 14.68 -9.10
N GLN A 46 19.82 14.17 -10.29
CA GLN A 46 19.47 12.79 -10.66
C GLN A 46 20.22 11.76 -9.79
N ASN A 47 21.49 12.02 -9.49
CA ASN A 47 22.28 11.17 -8.59
C ASN A 47 21.74 11.21 -7.17
N GLU A 48 21.34 12.37 -6.68
CA GLU A 48 20.75 12.51 -5.34
C GLU A 48 19.36 11.86 -5.25
N ILE A 49 18.53 11.99 -6.29
CA ILE A 49 17.26 11.26 -6.40
C ILE A 49 17.50 9.75 -6.43
N THR A 50 18.53 9.28 -7.15
CA THR A 50 18.88 7.86 -7.21
C THR A 50 19.37 7.35 -5.85
N ARG A 51 20.23 8.12 -5.17
CA ARG A 51 20.68 7.82 -3.80
C ARG A 51 19.51 7.78 -2.82
N LEU A 52 18.63 8.78 -2.85
CA LEU A 52 17.44 8.82 -1.98
C LEU A 52 16.46 7.70 -2.30
N LYS A 53 16.34 7.28 -3.57
CA LYS A 53 15.60 6.07 -3.93
C LYS A 53 16.25 4.84 -3.31
N ASP A 54 17.57 4.66 -3.43
CA ASP A 54 18.26 3.49 -2.86
C ASP A 54 18.26 3.46 -1.31
N GLU A 55 18.34 4.62 -0.67
CA GLU A 55 18.42 4.72 0.81
C GLU A 55 17.04 4.76 1.49
N CYS A 56 16.01 5.31 0.83
CA CYS A 56 14.69 5.51 1.43
C CYS A 56 13.58 4.65 0.80
N THR A 57 13.83 3.92 -0.29
CA THR A 57 12.89 2.89 -0.72
C THR A 57 13.25 1.56 -0.04
N PRO A 58 12.26 0.83 0.52
CA PRO A 58 12.44 -0.53 1.02
C PRO A 58 12.77 -1.55 -0.10
N VAL A 59 12.97 -1.09 -1.33
CA VAL A 59 13.30 -1.89 -2.50
C VAL A 59 14.79 -2.21 -2.45
N SER A 60 15.10 -3.45 -2.09
CA SER A 60 16.44 -3.98 -2.29
C SER A 60 16.68 -4.08 -3.78
N THR A 61 17.49 -3.19 -4.37
CA THR A 61 17.94 -3.33 -5.78
C THR A 61 18.84 -4.54 -5.98
N THR A 62 19.26 -5.21 -4.90
CA THR A 62 19.97 -6.48 -4.93
C THR A 62 18.99 -7.66 -4.92
N SER A 63 19.24 -8.65 -5.79
CA SER A 63 18.47 -9.89 -5.94
C SER A 63 18.48 -10.81 -4.70
N GLY A 64 19.17 -10.39 -3.63
CA GLY A 64 19.32 -11.14 -2.39
C GLY A 64 18.09 -11.02 -1.50
N GLU A 65 17.75 -12.12 -0.81
CA GLU A 65 16.74 -12.11 0.25
C GLU A 65 17.30 -11.35 1.46
N LYS A 66 16.56 -10.35 1.93
CA LYS A 66 16.89 -9.58 3.13
C LYS A 66 15.82 -9.82 4.19
N LYS A 67 16.25 -10.32 5.36
CA LYS A 67 15.38 -10.44 6.54
C LYS A 67 15.00 -9.05 7.04
N LEU A 68 13.71 -8.85 7.27
CA LEU A 68 13.16 -7.63 7.85
C LEU A 68 12.95 -7.82 9.35
N ASP A 69 13.07 -6.73 10.11
CA ASP A 69 12.67 -6.72 11.51
C ASP A 69 11.13 -6.79 11.59
N LEU A 70 10.63 -7.74 12.38
CA LEU A 70 9.20 -7.94 12.60
C LEU A 70 8.55 -6.72 13.24
N ASN A 71 9.28 -5.97 14.06
CA ASN A 71 8.76 -4.77 14.74
C ASN A 71 8.94 -3.49 13.90
N SER A 72 9.46 -3.59 12.68
CA SER A 72 9.59 -2.42 11.80
C SER A 72 8.22 -1.90 11.39
N THR A 73 8.12 -0.58 11.21
CA THR A 73 6.87 0.10 10.81
C THR A 73 6.27 -0.51 9.56
N ILE A 74 7.09 -0.85 8.56
CA ILE A 74 6.62 -1.44 7.31
C ILE A 74 6.05 -2.84 7.50
N VAL A 75 6.70 -3.70 8.31
CA VAL A 75 6.18 -5.05 8.55
C VAL A 75 4.88 -4.99 9.35
N GLN A 76 4.82 -4.15 10.38
CA GLN A 76 3.61 -3.96 11.19
C GLN A 76 2.45 -3.36 10.38
N ASP A 77 2.71 -2.36 9.54
CA ASP A 77 1.70 -1.78 8.64
C ASP A 77 1.13 -2.84 7.68
N LEU A 78 2.01 -3.56 6.97
CA LEU A 78 1.57 -4.59 6.02
C LEU A 78 0.83 -5.74 6.71
N TYR A 79 1.30 -6.17 7.88
CA TYR A 79 0.63 -7.23 8.62
C TYR A 79 -0.75 -6.78 9.13
N SER A 80 -0.88 -5.54 9.61
CA SER A 80 -2.16 -4.99 10.10
C SER A 80 -3.26 -4.98 9.03
N LYS A 81 -2.87 -4.89 7.74
CA LYS A 81 -3.79 -4.92 6.59
C LYS A 81 -4.40 -6.29 6.31
N VAL A 82 -3.77 -7.38 6.76
CA VAL A 82 -4.18 -8.75 6.42
C VAL A 82 -4.46 -9.63 7.63
N VAL A 83 -3.94 -9.28 8.81
CA VAL A 83 -4.13 -10.05 10.04
C VAL A 83 -5.62 -10.17 10.35
N THR A 84 -6.04 -11.41 10.60
CA THR A 84 -7.42 -11.72 10.97
C THR A 84 -7.49 -12.29 12.38
N ASN A 85 -8.62 -12.12 13.05
CA ASN A 85 -8.94 -12.76 14.32
C ASN A 85 -9.78 -14.04 14.10
N ILE A 86 -10.06 -14.76 15.18
CA ILE A 86 -10.79 -16.02 15.15
C ILE A 86 -12.19 -15.93 14.52
N LYS A 87 -12.90 -14.81 14.71
CA LYS A 87 -14.25 -14.59 14.17
C LYS A 87 -14.22 -14.31 12.68
N GLU A 88 -13.13 -13.75 12.18
CA GLU A 88 -12.94 -13.52 10.75
C GLU A 88 -12.55 -14.82 10.03
N ASP A 89 -11.73 -15.65 10.68
CA ASP A 89 -11.32 -16.96 10.14
C ASP A 89 -12.46 -17.97 10.01
N THR A 90 -13.41 -18.00 10.97
CA THR A 90 -14.61 -18.86 10.87
C THR A 90 -15.42 -18.60 9.61
N ALA A 91 -15.36 -17.38 9.07
CA ALA A 91 -16.29 -16.90 8.07
C ALA A 91 -15.77 -17.03 6.63
N ASN A 92 -14.45 -16.92 6.42
CA ASN A 92 -13.81 -17.06 5.11
C ASN A 92 -12.30 -17.37 5.26
N PRO A 93 -11.88 -18.65 5.25
CA PRO A 93 -10.46 -19.00 5.33
C PRO A 93 -9.68 -18.68 4.04
N THR A 94 -10.38 -18.61 2.90
CA THR A 94 -9.82 -18.36 1.57
C THR A 94 -9.97 -16.90 1.13
N PHE A 95 -9.01 -16.41 0.35
CA PHE A 95 -8.92 -15.01 -0.08
C PHE A 95 -9.84 -14.68 -1.26
N ASN A 96 -11.16 -14.81 -1.07
CA ASN A 96 -12.20 -14.49 -2.05
C ASN A 96 -12.58 -12.99 -2.08
N ASP A 97 -13.51 -12.61 -2.97
CA ASP A 97 -13.89 -11.21 -3.13
C ASP A 97 -14.57 -10.61 -1.89
N SER A 98 -15.29 -11.42 -1.10
CA SER A 98 -15.90 -11.00 0.15
C SER A 98 -14.86 -10.58 1.19
N ILE A 99 -13.81 -11.37 1.40
CA ILE A 99 -12.74 -11.00 2.33
C ILE A 99 -11.90 -9.84 1.80
N LYS A 100 -11.68 -9.72 0.49
CA LYS A 100 -11.04 -8.52 -0.09
C LYS A 100 -11.82 -7.24 0.22
N MET A 101 -13.13 -7.26 -0.03
CA MET A 101 -14.01 -6.14 0.30
C MET A 101 -13.99 -5.80 1.79
N TYR A 102 -14.04 -6.81 2.65
CA TYR A 102 -13.99 -6.63 4.08
C TYR A 102 -12.65 -6.04 4.57
N LEU A 103 -11.52 -6.52 4.04
CA LEU A 103 -10.20 -6.01 4.40
C LEU A 103 -10.01 -4.56 3.92
N ALA A 104 -10.53 -4.21 2.74
CA ALA A 104 -10.55 -2.83 2.27
C ALA A 104 -11.40 -1.94 3.19
N TYR A 105 -12.58 -2.40 3.60
CA TYR A 105 -13.44 -1.69 4.56
C TYR A 105 -12.71 -1.44 5.89
N ARG A 106 -11.96 -2.42 6.41
CA ARG A 106 -11.17 -2.27 7.64
C ARG A 106 -10.11 -1.16 7.57
N GLN A 107 -9.68 -0.75 6.38
CA GLN A 107 -8.72 0.34 6.21
C GLN A 107 -9.38 1.72 6.21
N LEU A 108 -10.72 1.81 6.17
CA LEU A 108 -11.40 3.10 6.19
C LEU A 108 -11.16 3.82 7.51
N SER A 109 -10.74 5.08 7.40
CA SER A 109 -10.60 5.95 8.54
C SER A 109 -11.97 6.38 9.06
N HIS A 110 -12.06 6.60 10.38
CA HIS A 110 -13.32 6.89 11.06
C HIS A 110 -13.98 8.19 10.55
N ASP A 111 -13.21 9.16 10.04
CA ASP A 111 -13.74 10.40 9.44
C ASP A 111 -14.51 10.18 8.12
N LYS A 112 -14.37 9.00 7.50
CA LYS A 112 -15.15 8.63 6.31
C LYS A 112 -16.50 8.02 6.65
N ILE A 113 -16.70 7.65 7.92
CA ILE A 113 -17.92 7.02 8.41
C ILE A 113 -18.79 8.11 9.06
N TYR A 114 -20.04 8.20 8.64
CA TYR A 114 -21.00 9.20 9.12
C TYR A 114 -22.33 8.57 9.48
N ASN A 115 -23.12 9.26 10.30
CA ASN A 115 -24.47 8.84 10.66
C ASN A 115 -25.38 8.86 9.44
N SER A 116 -26.23 7.84 9.32
CA SER A 116 -27.08 7.55 8.19
C SER A 116 -28.51 7.25 8.68
N ASN A 117 -29.32 6.63 7.83
CA ASN A 117 -30.67 6.16 8.11
C ASN A 117 -30.95 4.88 7.32
N CYS A 118 -32.06 4.23 7.64
CA CYS A 118 -32.48 2.97 7.04
C CYS A 118 -33.12 3.07 5.66
N ASN A 119 -33.14 4.26 5.03
CA ASN A 119 -33.80 4.42 3.74
C ASN A 119 -33.16 3.51 2.69
N GLN A 120 -34.00 2.70 2.02
CA GLN A 120 -33.62 1.79 0.94
C GLN A 120 -32.70 0.63 1.39
N PHE A 121 -32.49 0.45 2.69
CA PHE A 121 -31.90 -0.78 3.21
C PHE A 121 -32.87 -1.94 2.94
N ASN A 122 -32.33 -3.09 2.56
CA ASN A 122 -33.08 -4.28 2.25
C ASN A 122 -32.64 -5.41 3.18
N ASP A 123 -33.42 -5.66 4.22
CA ASP A 123 -33.17 -6.72 5.22
C ASP A 123 -33.10 -8.12 4.59
N THR A 124 -33.66 -8.33 3.39
CA THR A 124 -33.56 -9.62 2.69
C THR A 124 -32.26 -9.79 1.91
N ALA A 125 -31.54 -8.70 1.61
CA ALA A 125 -30.30 -8.72 0.84
C ALA A 125 -29.07 -9.14 1.67
N MET A 126 -29.14 -9.03 3.00
CA MET A 126 -28.06 -9.39 3.93
C MET A 126 -28.62 -10.23 5.08
N PRO A 127 -28.56 -11.58 4.99
CA PRO A 127 -29.02 -12.44 6.06
C PRO A 127 -28.34 -12.10 7.40
N LEU A 128 -29.11 -12.14 8.49
CA LEU A 128 -28.73 -11.78 9.87
C LEU A 128 -28.66 -10.28 10.19
N PHE A 129 -28.69 -9.42 9.18
CA PHE A 129 -28.66 -7.98 9.36
C PHE A 129 -30.04 -7.36 9.11
N THR A 130 -30.41 -6.45 10.00
CA THR A 130 -31.60 -5.60 9.85
C THR A 130 -31.19 -4.17 10.10
N CYS A 131 -31.75 -3.21 9.37
CA CYS A 131 -31.47 -1.82 9.71
C CYS A 131 -32.32 -1.35 10.89
N LEU A 132 -31.67 -0.79 11.92
CA LEU A 132 -32.31 -0.17 13.07
C LEU A 132 -31.90 1.31 13.13
N ASP A 133 -32.89 2.18 13.22
CA ASP A 133 -32.74 3.63 13.40
C ASP A 133 -33.64 4.06 14.56
N THR A 134 -33.08 4.05 15.76
CA THR A 134 -33.74 4.35 17.04
C THR A 134 -32.96 5.42 17.80
N GLU A 135 -33.48 5.90 18.93
CA GLU A 135 -32.76 6.86 19.78
C GLU A 135 -31.41 6.34 20.30
N GLU A 136 -31.26 5.01 20.42
CA GLU A 136 -30.05 4.36 20.95
C GLU A 136 -29.10 3.87 19.83
N ILE A 137 -29.62 3.66 18.62
CA ILE A 137 -28.88 3.06 17.52
C ILE A 137 -29.16 3.86 16.25
N THR A 138 -28.15 4.56 15.75
CA THR A 138 -28.20 5.21 14.43
C THR A 138 -27.29 4.43 13.48
N PRO A 139 -27.78 4.00 12.30
CA PRO A 139 -26.94 3.29 11.34
C PRO A 139 -25.86 4.24 10.82
N THR A 140 -24.68 3.72 10.53
CA THR A 140 -23.60 4.47 9.90
C THR A 140 -23.54 4.18 8.40
N ALA A 141 -22.86 5.05 7.66
CA ALA A 141 -22.57 4.84 6.26
C ALA A 141 -21.24 5.42 5.84
N PHE A 142 -20.77 5.00 4.68
CA PHE A 142 -19.63 5.59 3.98
C PHE A 142 -19.82 5.51 2.46
N LYS A 143 -19.16 6.41 1.73
CA LYS A 143 -19.25 6.50 0.27
C LYS A 143 -18.55 5.35 -0.43
N GLU A 144 -19.12 4.91 -1.55
CA GLU A 144 -18.54 3.88 -2.43
C GLU A 144 -17.11 4.23 -2.84
N GLU A 145 -16.87 5.50 -3.16
CA GLU A 145 -15.56 5.99 -3.61
C GLU A 145 -14.49 5.80 -2.54
N SER A 146 -14.83 6.01 -1.25
CA SER A 146 -13.91 5.79 -0.14
C SER A 146 -13.45 4.33 -0.09
N LEU A 147 -14.38 3.39 -0.21
CA LEU A 147 -14.05 1.97 -0.20
C LEU A 147 -13.24 1.57 -1.43
N LYS A 148 -13.60 2.08 -2.61
CA LYS A 148 -12.89 1.81 -3.86
C LYS A 148 -11.44 2.28 -3.81
N ILE A 149 -11.17 3.41 -3.16
CA ILE A 149 -9.81 3.91 -2.92
C ILE A 149 -9.03 2.92 -2.04
N GLU A 150 -9.58 2.52 -0.90
CA GLU A 150 -8.88 1.58 -0.01
C GLU A 150 -8.70 0.19 -0.64
N TYR A 151 -9.67 -0.26 -1.43
CA TYR A 151 -9.56 -1.51 -2.19
C TYR A 151 -8.40 -1.45 -3.18
N LYS A 152 -8.29 -0.37 -3.96
CA LYS A 152 -7.21 -0.19 -4.92
C LYS A 152 -5.84 0.00 -4.28
N LYS A 153 -5.76 0.67 -3.13
CA LYS A 153 -4.51 0.74 -2.35
C LYS A 153 -4.04 -0.64 -1.90
N LEU A 154 -4.98 -1.51 -1.50
CA LEU A 154 -4.65 -2.84 -0.98
C LEU A 154 -4.39 -3.87 -2.09
N PHE A 155 -5.10 -3.82 -3.22
CA PHE A 155 -5.05 -4.85 -4.27
C PHE A 155 -4.50 -4.36 -5.62
N GLY A 156 -4.20 -3.06 -5.73
CA GLY A 156 -3.67 -2.41 -6.93
C GLY A 156 -4.73 -1.72 -7.78
N GLU A 157 -4.28 -0.74 -8.57
CA GLU A 157 -5.15 0.10 -9.41
C GLU A 157 -5.94 -0.66 -10.48
N GLN A 158 -5.40 -1.79 -10.94
CA GLN A 158 -6.00 -2.66 -11.96
C GLN A 158 -6.91 -3.74 -11.35
N ALA A 159 -7.07 -3.77 -10.03
CA ALA A 159 -7.93 -4.75 -9.39
C ALA A 159 -9.40 -4.52 -9.77
N ASN A 160 -10.10 -5.61 -10.09
CA ASN A 160 -11.52 -5.58 -10.44
C ASN A 160 -12.37 -5.34 -9.19
N PHE A 161 -12.78 -4.10 -8.97
CA PHE A 161 -13.71 -3.74 -7.90
C PHE A 161 -15.15 -3.87 -8.39
N GLN A 162 -15.94 -4.68 -7.68
CA GLN A 162 -17.37 -4.84 -7.91
C GLN A 162 -18.13 -4.55 -6.61
N ASN A 163 -19.16 -3.72 -6.71
CA ASN A 163 -20.00 -3.41 -5.56
C ASN A 163 -20.77 -4.66 -5.14
N ALA A 164 -20.58 -5.06 -3.88
CA ALA A 164 -21.35 -6.11 -3.22
C ALA A 164 -21.53 -5.75 -1.75
N ASN A 165 -22.46 -6.41 -1.06
CA ASN A 165 -22.59 -6.27 0.38
C ASN A 165 -21.30 -6.72 1.08
N ILE A 166 -20.89 -5.97 2.09
CA ILE A 166 -19.72 -6.31 2.89
C ILE A 166 -20.21 -7.19 4.03
N GLN A 167 -20.10 -8.50 3.82
CA GLN A 167 -20.41 -9.50 4.82
C GLN A 167 -19.41 -10.65 4.71
N LEU A 168 -18.86 -11.09 5.85
CA LEU A 168 -18.07 -12.31 5.88
C LEU A 168 -18.98 -13.51 6.16
N GLY A 169 -19.12 -14.40 5.17
CA GLY A 169 -19.92 -15.62 5.29
C GLY A 169 -21.35 -15.33 5.77
N ARG A 170 -21.88 -16.20 6.64
CA ARG A 170 -23.15 -15.98 7.35
C ARG A 170 -22.90 -15.54 8.78
N THR A 171 -22.12 -14.48 8.96
CA THR A 171 -21.77 -13.95 10.29
C THR A 171 -22.13 -12.48 10.44
N CYS A 172 -22.12 -11.99 11.69
CA CYS A 172 -22.30 -10.58 12.04
C CYS A 172 -21.01 -9.73 11.82
N LEU A 173 -20.25 -9.97 10.76
CA LEU A 173 -19.03 -9.22 10.43
C LEU A 173 -19.16 -8.52 9.07
N GLY A 174 -18.57 -7.32 8.97
CA GLY A 174 -18.74 -6.45 7.81
C GLY A 174 -20.02 -5.65 7.98
N GLY A 175 -21.18 -6.28 7.78
CA GLY A 175 -22.48 -5.70 8.09
C GLY A 175 -22.87 -4.45 7.31
N TYR A 176 -22.29 -4.17 6.13
CA TYR A 176 -22.70 -3.01 5.32
C TYR A 176 -23.36 -3.44 4.00
N GLN A 177 -24.54 -2.93 3.74
CA GLN A 177 -25.25 -3.12 2.48
C GLN A 177 -24.87 -2.02 1.50
N TYR A 178 -24.53 -2.38 0.27
CA TYR A 178 -24.40 -1.40 -0.81
C TYR A 178 -25.78 -0.95 -1.30
N ILE A 179 -26.01 0.36 -1.32
CA ILE A 179 -27.24 0.97 -1.84
C ILE A 179 -26.89 1.81 -3.06
N ALA A 180 -27.09 1.23 -4.24
CA ALA A 180 -26.71 1.83 -5.53
C ALA A 180 -27.33 3.22 -5.77
N SER A 181 -28.60 3.42 -5.38
CA SER A 181 -29.28 4.72 -5.51
C SER A 181 -28.67 5.83 -4.65
N ARG A 182 -27.92 5.47 -3.60
CA ARG A 182 -27.29 6.40 -2.66
C ARG A 182 -25.77 6.51 -2.89
N GLY A 183 -25.19 5.61 -3.68
CA GLY A 183 -23.74 5.52 -3.89
C GLY A 183 -22.97 5.26 -2.59
N GLU A 184 -23.56 4.52 -1.66
CA GLU A 184 -23.00 4.34 -0.32
C GLU A 184 -23.31 2.98 0.29
N TYR A 185 -22.52 2.66 1.30
CA TYR A 185 -22.61 1.45 2.10
C TYR A 185 -23.23 1.80 3.45
N VAL A 186 -24.33 1.17 3.81
CA VAL A 186 -25.08 1.46 5.05
C VAL A 186 -25.00 0.27 6.00
N SER A 187 -24.69 0.53 7.27
CA SER A 187 -24.56 -0.51 8.29
C SER A 187 -25.93 -1.12 8.64
N GLY A 188 -25.98 -2.43 8.73
CA GLY A 188 -27.06 -3.16 9.39
C GLY A 188 -26.68 -3.49 10.84
N TYR A 189 -27.70 -3.65 11.67
CA TYR A 189 -27.58 -4.19 13.01
C TYR A 189 -27.68 -5.72 12.98
N CYS A 190 -26.88 -6.39 13.82
CA CYS A 190 -26.88 -7.84 13.98
C CYS A 190 -26.94 -8.21 15.47
N ALA A 191 -28.01 -8.89 15.88
CA ALA A 191 -28.22 -9.24 17.29
C ALA A 191 -27.43 -10.48 17.74
N GLN A 192 -26.87 -11.26 16.80
CA GLN A 192 -26.20 -12.51 17.14
C GLN A 192 -24.76 -12.26 17.60
N ALA A 193 -24.41 -12.78 18.77
CA ALA A 193 -23.01 -12.89 19.17
C ALA A 193 -22.40 -14.11 18.47
N PRO A 194 -21.37 -13.96 17.61
CA PRO A 194 -20.69 -15.10 17.04
C PRO A 194 -19.97 -15.86 18.15
N THR A 195 -20.36 -17.11 18.38
CA THR A 195 -19.68 -18.05 19.29
C THR A 195 -18.76 -18.95 18.48
N THR A 196 -17.56 -19.20 18.99
CA THR A 196 -16.60 -20.14 18.40
C THR A 196 -16.29 -21.23 19.42
N SER A 197 -16.12 -22.46 18.95
CA SER A 197 -15.84 -23.61 19.81
C SER A 197 -14.40 -24.11 19.72
N TYR A 198 -13.54 -23.33 19.07
CA TYR A 198 -12.12 -23.56 18.93
C TYR A 198 -11.38 -22.27 19.26
N TYR A 199 -10.06 -22.37 19.40
CA TYR A 199 -9.16 -21.24 19.56
C TYR A 199 -8.11 -21.21 18.44
N VAL A 200 -7.50 -20.04 18.22
CA VAL A 200 -6.44 -19.86 17.23
C VAL A 200 -5.23 -19.18 17.86
N GLU A 201 -4.05 -19.72 17.60
CA GLU A 201 -2.76 -19.08 17.89
C GLU A 201 -2.21 -18.55 16.57
N LYS A 202 -1.81 -17.27 16.55
CA LYS A 202 -1.21 -16.63 15.38
C LYS A 202 0.07 -15.92 15.78
N GLU A 203 1.13 -16.17 15.04
CA GLU A 203 2.43 -15.56 15.26
C GLU A 203 3.05 -15.18 13.92
N LEU A 204 3.42 -13.92 13.75
CA LEU A 204 4.23 -13.50 12.62
C LEU A 204 5.67 -13.98 12.84
N GLU A 205 6.06 -15.07 12.19
CA GLU A 205 7.32 -15.78 12.43
C GLU A 205 8.49 -15.17 11.64
N LYS A 206 8.22 -14.75 10.39
CA LYS A 206 9.26 -14.26 9.47
C LYS A 206 8.73 -13.17 8.56
N ALA A 207 9.57 -12.17 8.30
CA ALA A 207 9.35 -11.20 7.23
C ALA A 207 10.63 -11.07 6.41
N ILE A 208 10.50 -11.09 5.09
CA ILE A 208 11.62 -10.93 4.15
C ILE A 208 11.26 -9.97 3.04
N SER A 209 12.26 -9.30 2.51
CA SER A 209 12.18 -8.51 1.29
C SER A 209 13.07 -9.14 0.23
N LYS A 210 12.57 -9.14 -1.00
CA LYS A 210 13.32 -9.50 -2.20
C LYS A 210 12.85 -8.58 -3.32
N GLU A 211 13.78 -7.82 -3.89
CA GLU A 211 13.47 -6.80 -4.90
C GLU A 211 12.39 -5.82 -4.37
N SER A 212 11.30 -5.66 -5.10
CA SER A 212 10.14 -4.84 -4.76
C SER A 212 9.04 -5.62 -4.02
N THR A 213 9.34 -6.80 -3.49
CA THR A 213 8.37 -7.72 -2.89
C THR A 213 8.71 -7.97 -1.43
N ILE A 214 7.71 -7.90 -0.56
CA ILE A 214 7.78 -8.28 0.85
C ILE A 214 6.93 -9.52 1.05
N TYR A 215 7.49 -10.50 1.76
CA TYR A 215 6.79 -11.71 2.15
C TYR A 215 6.68 -11.77 3.67
N LEU A 216 5.46 -11.97 4.17
CA LEU A 216 5.17 -12.14 5.58
C LEU A 216 4.73 -13.58 5.82
N TYR A 217 5.28 -14.22 6.86
CA TYR A 217 5.02 -15.61 7.21
C TYR A 217 4.34 -15.65 8.57
N GLU A 218 3.06 -15.95 8.58
CA GLU A 218 2.24 -16.09 9.78
C GLU A 218 2.02 -17.57 10.08
N LYS A 219 2.51 -18.01 11.22
CA LYS A 219 2.24 -19.34 11.74
C LYS A 219 0.88 -19.32 12.42
N VAL A 220 -0.03 -20.16 11.95
CA VAL A 220 -1.41 -20.26 12.44
C VAL A 220 -1.67 -21.67 12.94
N LYS A 221 -2.21 -21.78 14.15
CA LYS A 221 -2.58 -23.06 14.76
C LYS A 221 -4.01 -22.98 15.27
N TYR A 222 -4.90 -23.72 14.63
CA TYR A 222 -6.27 -23.91 15.08
C TYR A 222 -6.35 -25.10 16.03
N LEU A 223 -7.05 -24.91 17.14
CA LEU A 223 -7.14 -25.90 18.20
C LEU A 223 -8.59 -26.03 18.65
N GLY A 224 -9.17 -27.20 18.38
CA GLY A 224 -10.54 -27.52 18.73
C GLY A 224 -10.69 -27.81 20.23
N SER A 225 -11.87 -27.53 20.78
CA SER A 225 -12.25 -28.04 22.10
C SER A 225 -12.38 -29.57 22.06
N GLU A 226 -12.17 -30.22 23.20
CA GLU A 226 -12.24 -31.68 23.31
C GLU A 226 -13.59 -32.21 22.76
N GLY A 227 -13.51 -33.21 21.86
CA GLY A 227 -14.68 -33.80 21.22
C GLY A 227 -15.28 -33.02 20.04
N GLN A 228 -14.74 -31.85 19.68
CA GLN A 228 -15.20 -31.07 18.53
C GLN A 228 -14.21 -31.11 17.37
N LYS A 229 -14.71 -31.39 16.17
CA LYS A 229 -13.92 -31.29 14.94
C LYS A 229 -13.82 -29.83 14.51
N LEU A 230 -12.61 -29.42 14.15
CA LEU A 230 -12.38 -28.16 13.47
C LEU A 230 -13.06 -28.20 12.09
N PRO A 231 -13.63 -27.08 11.62
CA PRO A 231 -14.03 -26.94 10.22
C PRO A 231 -12.88 -27.31 9.27
N GLU A 232 -13.18 -28.04 8.20
CA GLU A 232 -12.17 -28.58 7.28
C GLU A 232 -11.39 -27.47 6.55
N GLU A 233 -12.00 -26.31 6.40
CA GLU A 233 -11.41 -25.17 5.70
C GLU A 233 -10.40 -24.40 6.57
N LEU A 234 -10.34 -24.68 7.89
CA LEU A 234 -9.40 -24.07 8.82
C LEU A 234 -8.12 -24.89 8.92
N LEU A 235 -7.14 -24.53 8.09
CA LEU A 235 -5.89 -25.25 8.01
C LEU A 235 -4.84 -24.59 8.90
N SER A 236 -4.23 -25.37 9.80
CA SER A 236 -3.05 -24.94 10.55
C SER A 236 -1.80 -25.06 9.67
N GLY A 237 -0.85 -24.15 9.83
CA GLY A 237 0.40 -24.12 9.08
C GLY A 237 0.95 -22.71 8.97
N THR A 238 1.89 -22.51 8.04
CA THR A 238 2.50 -21.19 7.81
C THR A 238 1.89 -20.55 6.58
N TYR A 239 1.16 -19.45 6.80
CA TYR A 239 0.59 -18.65 5.73
C TYR A 239 1.59 -17.61 5.26
N LYS A 240 1.85 -17.60 3.97
CA LYS A 240 2.68 -16.62 3.28
C LYS A 240 1.81 -15.57 2.60
N TYR A 241 1.94 -14.32 3.06
CA TYR A 241 1.35 -13.15 2.42
C TYR A 241 2.40 -12.47 1.54
N THR A 242 2.06 -12.27 0.26
CA THR A 242 2.96 -11.64 -0.72
C THR A 242 2.51 -10.23 -1.03
N PHE A 243 3.33 -9.24 -0.71
CA PHE A 243 3.10 -7.83 -1.04
C PHE A 243 4.09 -7.35 -2.08
N LYS A 244 3.64 -6.63 -3.09
CA LYS A 244 4.51 -6.05 -4.12
C LYS A 244 4.31 -4.54 -4.17
N LEU A 245 5.41 -3.80 -4.23
CA LEU A 245 5.37 -2.37 -4.48
C LEU A 245 4.86 -2.11 -5.90
N ASP A 246 3.78 -1.36 -6.03
CA ASP A 246 3.19 -0.94 -7.29
C ASP A 246 3.86 0.34 -7.83
N THR A 247 3.43 0.78 -9.01
CA THR A 247 3.94 2.00 -9.66
C THR A 247 3.56 3.29 -8.93
N ASN A 248 2.61 3.23 -7.99
CA ASN A 248 2.17 4.35 -7.17
C ASN A 248 2.85 4.35 -5.79
N TYR A 249 3.90 3.55 -5.61
CA TYR A 249 4.64 3.41 -4.36
C TYR A 249 3.80 2.86 -3.19
N ASN A 250 2.75 2.10 -3.49
CA ASN A 250 1.97 1.37 -2.49
C ASN A 250 2.31 -0.12 -2.55
N TYR A 251 2.44 -0.76 -1.39
CA TYR A 251 2.51 -2.22 -1.32
C TYR A 251 1.12 -2.82 -1.46
N VAL A 252 0.91 -3.53 -2.55
CA VAL A 252 -0.35 -4.23 -2.86
C VAL A 252 -0.22 -5.72 -2.52
N LEU A 253 -1.26 -6.29 -1.93
CA LEU A 253 -1.35 -7.71 -1.63
C LEU A 253 -1.64 -8.50 -2.91
N LEU A 254 -0.74 -9.42 -3.25
CA LEU A 254 -0.86 -10.30 -4.42
C LEU A 254 -1.47 -11.65 -4.08
N SER A 255 -1.02 -12.28 -3.00
CA SER A 255 -1.46 -13.64 -2.64
C SER A 255 -1.37 -13.92 -1.14
N LYS A 256 -2.17 -14.90 -0.73
CA LYS A 256 -2.12 -15.62 0.55
C LYS A 256 -2.02 -17.10 0.22
N GLU A 257 -0.94 -17.74 0.59
CA GLU A 257 -0.66 -19.16 0.30
C GLU A 257 -0.34 -19.90 1.59
N LEU A 258 -0.79 -21.15 1.73
CA LEU A 258 -0.37 -22.03 2.82
C LEU A 258 0.90 -22.76 2.37
N GLU A 259 2.02 -22.54 3.04
CA GLU A 259 3.23 -23.33 2.81
C GLU A 259 3.06 -24.72 3.45
N GLN A 260 3.20 -25.76 2.62
CA GLN A 260 3.17 -27.17 3.02
C GLN A 260 4.59 -27.71 3.22
#